data_AF-A0A4Q3T4R3-F1
#
_entry.id   AF-A0A4Q3T4R3-F1
#
_cell.length_a   1.000
_cell.length_b   1.000
_cell.length_c   1.000
_cell.angle_alpha   90.00
_cell.angle_beta   90.00
_cell.angle_gamma   90.00
#
_symmetry.space_group_name_H-M   'P 1'
#
loop_
_entity.id
_entity.type
_entity.pdbx_description
1 polymer ?
#
loop_
_entity_poly.entity_id
_entity_poly.type
_entity_poly.pdbx_seq_one_letter_code
_entity_poly.pdbx_strand_id
1 'polypeptide(L)'
;NAEFNGVNLLDGSITGGFKALANVSGDTIDVGAEDMSLSGSIVSLGASQEIDTKSKATSALSDIDDSIDAVSASLARLGTGSKSLATHMTFVGKLQDTLEAGVGNLVDADLAKESARLQALQTKQQLGVQALSIANSSTSMLLGLFR
;
A
#
# COMPACT_ATOMS: atom_id res chain seq x y z
N ASN A 1 -13.94 -14.70 22.81
CA ASN A 1 -13.61 -13.27 22.67
C ASN A 1 -12.34 -13.09 21.86
N ALA A 2 -12.39 -13.44 20.56
CA ALA A 2 -11.30 -13.27 19.61
C ALA A 2 -11.69 -12.19 18.59
N GLU A 3 -12.04 -11.01 19.10
CA GLU A 3 -12.55 -9.89 18.32
C GLU A 3 -11.48 -8.81 18.19
N PHE A 4 -11.40 -8.18 17.03
CA PHE A 4 -10.56 -7.00 16.80
C PHE A 4 -11.40 -5.92 16.10
N ASN A 5 -11.53 -4.75 16.73
CA ASN A 5 -12.29 -3.61 16.19
C ASN A 5 -13.71 -3.96 15.71
N GLY A 6 -14.47 -4.81 16.42
CA GLY A 6 -15.82 -5.17 15.99
C GLY A 6 -15.90 -6.37 15.04
N VAL A 7 -14.75 -6.91 14.60
CA VAL A 7 -14.66 -7.97 13.58
C VAL A 7 -14.12 -9.24 14.21
N ASN A 8 -14.77 -10.37 13.93
CA ASN A 8 -14.31 -11.69 14.32
C ASN A 8 -14.39 -12.64 13.11
N LEU A 9 -13.29 -13.32 12.83
CA LEU A 9 -13.19 -14.30 11.74
C LEU A 9 -13.40 -15.74 12.22
N LEU A 10 -13.51 -15.95 13.53
CA LEU A 10 -13.43 -17.26 14.18
C LEU A 10 -14.76 -17.77 14.76
N ASP A 11 -15.82 -16.96 14.76
CA ASP A 11 -17.11 -17.29 15.39
C ASP A 11 -18.27 -17.42 14.39
N GLY A 12 -17.96 -17.42 13.09
CA GLY A 12 -18.97 -17.51 12.03
C GLY A 12 -19.84 -16.26 11.86
N SER A 13 -19.60 -15.17 12.61
CA SER A 13 -20.36 -13.92 12.49
C SER A 13 -20.19 -13.24 11.12
N ILE A 14 -19.06 -13.49 10.46
CA ILE A 14 -18.73 -12.96 9.14
C ILE A 14 -18.46 -14.13 8.21
N THR A 15 -19.35 -14.36 7.24
CA THR A 15 -19.24 -15.47 6.28
C THR A 15 -18.38 -15.14 5.05
N GLY A 16 -18.15 -13.86 4.76
CA GLY A 16 -17.36 -13.39 3.62
C GLY A 16 -15.86 -13.18 3.90
N GLY A 17 -15.41 -13.44 5.12
CA GLY A 17 -14.04 -13.14 5.55
C GLY A 17 -13.73 -11.65 5.68
N PHE A 18 -12.45 -11.34 5.86
CA PHE A 18 -11.93 -9.99 5.89
C PHE A 18 -11.35 -9.62 4.53
N LYS A 19 -11.67 -8.43 4.02
CA LYS A 19 -11.17 -7.92 2.74
C LYS A 19 -10.32 -6.67 2.97
N ALA A 20 -9.03 -6.76 2.70
CA ALA A 20 -8.11 -5.63 2.75
C ALA A 20 -7.96 -5.02 1.34
N LEU A 21 -7.84 -3.69 1.22
CA LEU A 21 -7.56 -3.06 -0.06
C LEU A 21 -6.14 -3.43 -0.54
N ALA A 22 -6.04 -3.88 -1.79
CA ALA A 22 -4.80 -4.29 -2.43
C ALA A 22 -4.22 -3.20 -3.33
N ASN A 23 -5.06 -2.37 -3.96
CA ASN A 23 -4.58 -1.32 -4.86
C ASN A 23 -5.50 -0.09 -4.90
N VAL A 24 -5.07 0.91 -5.66
CA VAL A 24 -5.79 2.17 -5.87
C VAL A 24 -7.05 2.03 -6.74
N SER A 25 -7.21 0.90 -7.43
CA SER A 25 -8.37 0.58 -8.26
C SER A 25 -9.49 -0.10 -7.47
N GLY A 26 -9.23 -0.47 -6.21
CA GLY A 26 -10.22 -1.08 -5.31
C GLY A 26 -10.18 -2.60 -5.26
N ASP A 27 -9.17 -3.25 -5.84
CA ASP A 27 -8.99 -4.71 -5.69
C ASP A 27 -8.70 -5.06 -4.22
N THR A 28 -9.03 -6.28 -3.81
CA THR A 28 -8.88 -6.71 -2.41
C THR A 28 -8.02 -7.96 -2.25
N ILE A 29 -7.33 -8.05 -1.11
CA ILE A 29 -6.77 -9.28 -0.57
C ILE A 29 -7.80 -9.83 0.42
N ASP A 30 -8.34 -11.00 0.08
CA ASP A 30 -9.38 -11.66 0.85
C ASP A 30 -8.76 -12.69 1.80
N VAL A 31 -9.08 -12.58 3.08
CA VAL A 31 -8.78 -13.58 4.10
C VAL A 31 -10.09 -14.25 4.49
N GLY A 32 -10.22 -15.53 4.18
CA GLY A 32 -11.44 -16.29 4.48
C GLY A 32 -11.77 -16.30 5.98
N ALA A 33 -13.06 -16.35 6.28
CA ALA A 33 -13.50 -16.64 7.63
C ALA A 33 -13.34 -18.13 7.93
N GLU A 34 -13.05 -18.42 9.18
CA GLU A 34 -12.63 -19.72 9.67
C GLU A 34 -13.39 -19.99 10.97
N ASP A 35 -14.63 -20.45 10.89
CA ASP A 35 -15.50 -20.60 12.04
C ASP A 35 -15.07 -21.77 12.95
N MET A 36 -14.42 -21.41 14.05
CA MET A 36 -13.89 -22.29 15.10
C MET A 36 -14.80 -22.32 16.34
N SER A 37 -16.03 -21.83 16.24
CA SER A 37 -17.01 -21.97 17.32
C SER A 37 -17.37 -23.44 17.54
N LEU A 38 -17.80 -23.78 18.76
CA LEU A 38 -18.38 -25.11 19.03
C LEU A 38 -19.57 -25.33 18.10
N SER A 39 -19.69 -26.52 17.52
CA SER A 39 -20.64 -26.86 16.45
C SER A 39 -20.55 -25.99 15.19
N GLY A 40 -19.44 -25.27 15.02
CA GLY A 40 -19.14 -24.46 13.84
C GLY A 40 -18.65 -25.29 12.66
N SER A 41 -18.22 -24.61 11.61
CA SER A 41 -17.75 -25.28 10.39
C SER A 41 -16.42 -26.04 10.56
N ILE A 42 -15.56 -25.64 11.50
CA ILE A 42 -14.24 -26.24 11.73
C ILE A 42 -14.23 -27.17 12.94
N VAL A 43 -14.99 -26.85 13.99
CA VAL A 43 -15.05 -27.65 15.22
C VAL A 43 -16.39 -28.37 15.27
N SER A 44 -16.38 -29.70 15.05
CA SER A 44 -17.58 -30.53 15.01
C SER A 44 -18.17 -30.83 16.40
N LEU A 45 -17.42 -30.54 17.47
CA LEU A 45 -17.87 -30.77 18.85
C LEU A 45 -19.13 -29.97 19.17
N GLY A 46 -20.19 -30.67 19.55
CA GLY A 46 -21.41 -30.05 20.04
C GLY A 46 -21.24 -29.49 21.45
N ALA A 47 -21.77 -28.30 21.72
CA ALA A 47 -21.72 -27.69 23.06
C ALA A 47 -22.42 -28.52 24.16
N SER A 48 -23.28 -29.46 23.79
CA SER A 48 -23.99 -30.38 24.70
C SER A 48 -23.66 -31.85 24.44
N GLN A 49 -22.48 -32.14 23.89
CA GLN A 49 -22.07 -33.52 23.62
C GLN A 49 -21.81 -34.26 24.94
N GLU A 50 -22.58 -35.33 25.18
CA GLU A 50 -22.45 -36.17 26.37
C GLU A 50 -21.40 -37.26 26.18
N ILE A 51 -20.74 -37.67 27.27
CA ILE A 51 -19.73 -38.73 27.29
C ILE A 51 -20.06 -39.84 28.31
N ASP A 52 -21.34 -39.96 28.67
CA ASP A 52 -21.86 -40.85 29.73
C ASP A 52 -21.82 -42.35 29.37
N THR A 53 -21.63 -42.68 28.09
CA THR A 53 -21.46 -44.06 27.62
C THR A 53 -20.14 -44.23 26.88
N LYS A 54 -19.61 -45.46 26.87
CA LYS A 54 -18.39 -45.78 26.12
C LYS A 54 -18.50 -45.41 24.63
N SER A 55 -19.66 -45.65 24.01
CA SER A 55 -19.87 -45.33 22.59
C SER A 55 -19.81 -43.83 22.33
N LYS A 56 -20.49 -43.03 23.17
CA LYS A 56 -20.47 -41.57 23.05
C LYS A 56 -19.07 -41.00 23.33
N ALA A 57 -18.37 -41.53 24.33
CA ALA A 57 -17.00 -41.12 24.64
C ALA A 57 -16.01 -41.43 23.49
N THR A 58 -16.13 -42.58 22.84
CA THR A 58 -15.31 -42.91 21.65
C THR A 58 -15.63 -42.01 20.46
N SER A 59 -16.90 -41.64 20.27
CA SER A 59 -17.31 -40.72 19.18
C SER A 59 -16.77 -39.32 19.44
N ALA A 60 -16.92 -38.81 20.67
CA ALA A 60 -16.40 -37.50 21.06
C ALA A 60 -14.86 -37.43 20.94
N LEU A 61 -14.14 -38.52 21.21
CA LEU A 61 -12.70 -38.57 20.98
C LEU A 61 -12.34 -38.42 19.49
N SER A 62 -13.06 -39.12 18.61
CA SER A 62 -12.89 -38.98 17.16
C SER A 62 -13.18 -37.54 16.71
N ASP A 63 -14.28 -36.95 17.19
CA ASP A 63 -14.64 -35.58 16.84
C ASP A 63 -13.58 -34.57 17.33
N ILE A 64 -12.93 -34.84 18.47
CA ILE A 64 -11.84 -34.01 19.01
C ILE A 64 -10.62 -34.10 18.09
N ASP A 65 -10.20 -35.32 17.73
CA ASP A 65 -9.03 -35.52 16.86
C ASP A 65 -9.25 -34.84 15.50
N ASP A 66 -10.42 -35.04 14.89
CA ASP A 66 -10.79 -34.39 13.62
C ASP A 66 -10.84 -32.86 13.76
N SER A 67 -11.39 -32.34 14.87
CA SER A 67 -11.43 -30.91 15.14
C SER A 67 -10.03 -30.32 15.34
N ILE A 68 -9.10 -31.03 15.97
CA ILE A 68 -7.71 -30.58 16.15
C ILE A 68 -7.00 -30.45 14.80
N ASP A 69 -7.17 -31.42 13.91
CA ASP A 69 -6.59 -31.38 12.57
C ASP A 69 -7.20 -30.25 11.73
N ALA A 70 -8.53 -30.08 11.79
CA ALA A 70 -9.24 -29.02 11.10
C ALA A 70 -8.83 -27.62 11.59
N VAL A 71 -8.71 -27.44 12.91
CA VAL A 71 -8.21 -26.22 13.56
C VAL A 71 -6.78 -25.91 13.12
N SER A 72 -5.91 -26.93 13.09
CA SER A 72 -4.52 -26.76 12.67
C SER A 72 -4.42 -26.31 11.21
N ALA A 73 -5.21 -26.91 10.32
CA ALA A 73 -5.31 -26.51 8.92
C ALA A 73 -5.88 -25.08 8.76
N SER A 74 -6.87 -24.73 9.57
CA SER A 74 -7.48 -23.40 9.61
C SER A 74 -6.49 -22.32 10.04
N LEU A 75 -5.75 -22.54 11.12
CA LEU A 75 -4.68 -21.66 11.57
C LEU A 75 -3.56 -21.51 10.54
N ALA A 76 -3.23 -22.59 9.82
CA ALA A 76 -2.27 -22.52 8.72
C ALA A 76 -2.77 -21.59 7.60
N ARG A 77 -4.06 -21.70 7.22
CA ARG A 77 -4.67 -20.80 6.22
C ARG A 77 -4.65 -19.34 6.68
N LEU A 78 -5.06 -19.05 7.92
CA LEU A 78 -4.97 -17.69 8.48
C LEU A 78 -3.52 -17.16 8.50
N GLY A 79 -2.56 -18.02 8.85
CA GLY A 79 -1.13 -17.70 8.81
C GLY A 79 -0.64 -17.35 7.41
N THR A 80 -1.06 -18.10 6.39
CA THR A 80 -0.73 -17.78 4.98
C THR A 80 -1.37 -16.46 4.54
N GLY A 81 -2.61 -16.18 4.93
CA GLY A 81 -3.29 -14.92 4.66
C GLY A 81 -2.55 -13.73 5.29
N SER A 82 -2.18 -13.86 6.56
CA SER A 82 -1.36 -12.86 7.27
C SER A 82 -0.02 -12.60 6.57
N LYS A 83 0.68 -13.66 6.14
CA LYS A 83 1.94 -13.53 5.43
C LYS A 83 1.76 -12.86 4.06
N SER A 84 0.71 -13.19 3.34
CA SER A 84 0.35 -12.57 2.06
C SER A 84 0.15 -11.07 2.22
N LEU A 85 -0.63 -10.66 3.23
CA LEU A 85 -0.87 -9.25 3.54
C LEU A 85 0.43 -8.51 3.89
N ALA A 86 1.30 -9.11 4.70
CA ALA A 86 2.57 -8.51 5.08
C ALA A 86 3.52 -8.32 3.86
N THR A 87 3.60 -9.33 2.99
CA THR A 87 4.37 -9.24 1.74
C THR A 87 3.81 -8.15 0.83
N HIS A 88 2.49 -8.08 0.69
CA HIS A 88 1.84 -7.07 -0.14
C HIS A 88 2.06 -5.65 0.39
N MET A 89 1.97 -5.44 1.70
CA MET A 89 2.29 -4.16 2.33
C MET A 89 3.73 -3.72 2.03
N THR A 90 4.68 -4.65 2.08
CA THR A 90 6.07 -4.38 1.72
C THR A 90 6.22 -4.04 0.23
N PHE A 91 5.49 -4.74 -0.64
CA PHE A 91 5.49 -4.47 -2.08
C PHE A 91 4.92 -3.09 -2.40
N VAL A 92 3.79 -2.71 -1.79
CA VAL A 92 3.17 -1.39 -1.98
C VAL A 92 4.09 -0.28 -1.49
N GLY A 93 4.77 -0.46 -0.36
CA GLY A 93 5.78 0.49 0.12
C GLY A 93 6.91 0.69 -0.89
N LYS A 94 7.50 -0.40 -1.39
CA LYS A 94 8.53 -0.31 -2.44
C LYS A 94 8.02 0.32 -3.73
N LEU A 95 6.78 0.02 -4.12
CA LEU A 95 6.17 0.61 -5.29
C LEU A 95 6.04 2.13 -5.12
N GLN A 96 5.57 2.60 -3.96
CA GLN A 96 5.50 4.03 -3.64
C GLN A 96 6.88 4.69 -3.73
N ASP A 97 7.91 4.10 -3.12
CA ASP A 97 9.28 4.62 -3.18
C ASP A 97 9.78 4.74 -4.63
N THR A 98 9.53 3.71 -5.46
CA THR A 98 9.95 3.72 -6.87
C THR A 98 9.18 4.73 -7.71
N LEU A 99 7.89 4.94 -7.42
CA LEU A 99 7.09 5.94 -8.09
C LEU A 99 7.53 7.35 -7.70
N GLU A 100 7.84 7.59 -6.43
CA GLU A 100 8.36 8.88 -5.97
C GLU A 100 9.71 9.19 -6.62
N ALA A 101 10.64 8.24 -6.65
CA ALA A 101 11.90 8.39 -7.35
C ALA A 101 11.73 8.54 -8.88
N GLY A 102 10.76 7.83 -9.48
CA GLY A 102 10.47 7.92 -10.92
C GLY A 102 9.88 9.26 -11.32
N VAL A 103 8.93 9.79 -10.52
CA VAL A 103 8.35 11.12 -10.70
C VAL A 103 9.40 12.19 -10.44
N GLY A 104 10.21 12.05 -9.39
CA GLY A 104 11.38 12.89 -9.11
C GLY A 104 12.29 12.94 -10.32
N ASN A 105 12.77 11.81 -10.86
CA ASN A 105 13.62 11.82 -12.07
C ASN A 105 12.97 12.45 -13.32
N LEU A 106 11.64 12.44 -13.43
CA LEU A 106 10.93 13.04 -14.57
C LEU A 106 10.74 14.56 -14.41
N VAL A 107 10.59 15.03 -13.17
CA VAL A 107 10.22 16.42 -12.85
C VAL A 107 11.39 17.22 -12.26
N ASP A 108 12.38 16.55 -11.68
CA ASP A 108 13.58 17.15 -11.12
C ASP A 108 14.39 17.75 -12.26
N ALA A 109 14.47 19.07 -12.24
CA ALA A 109 15.30 19.80 -13.19
C ALA A 109 16.78 19.57 -12.86
N ASP A 110 17.59 19.39 -13.91
CA ASP A 110 19.04 19.45 -13.79
C ASP A 110 19.45 20.88 -13.41
N LEU A 111 19.67 21.09 -12.11
CA LEU A 111 20.05 22.37 -11.55
C LEU A 111 21.36 22.90 -12.15
N ALA A 112 22.28 22.04 -12.62
CA ALA A 112 23.51 22.49 -13.23
C ALA A 112 23.24 23.13 -14.60
N LYS A 113 22.41 22.48 -15.43
CA LYS A 113 21.99 23.02 -16.73
C LYS A 113 21.17 24.29 -16.57
N GLU A 114 20.24 24.31 -15.61
CA GLU A 114 19.39 25.47 -15.40
C GLU A 114 20.14 26.64 -14.75
N SER A 115 21.13 26.38 -13.90
CA SER A 115 22.04 27.41 -13.36
C SER A 115 22.93 28.00 -14.46
N ALA A 116 23.47 27.18 -15.35
CA ALA A 116 24.23 27.65 -16.51
C ALA A 116 23.35 28.48 -17.46
N ARG A 117 22.11 28.02 -17.71
CA ARG A 117 21.13 28.76 -18.51
C ARG A 117 20.77 30.10 -17.87
N LEU A 118 20.59 30.16 -16.55
CA LEU A 118 20.29 31.36 -15.80
C LEU A 118 21.44 32.37 -15.84
N GLN A 119 22.69 31.93 -15.65
CA GLN A 119 23.87 32.78 -15.80
C GLN A 119 24.02 33.30 -17.24
N ALA A 120 23.78 32.46 -18.24
CA ALA A 120 23.76 32.87 -19.65
C ALA A 120 22.64 33.88 -19.94
N LEU A 121 21.47 33.74 -19.30
CA LEU A 121 20.36 34.69 -19.43
C LEU A 121 20.70 36.04 -18.79
N GLN A 122 21.29 36.04 -17.59
CA GLN A 122 21.71 37.25 -16.89
C GLN A 122 22.77 38.03 -17.67
N THR A 123 23.77 37.33 -18.22
CA THR A 123 24.78 37.96 -19.10
C THR A 123 24.17 38.50 -20.39
N LYS A 124 23.26 37.76 -21.03
CA LYS A 124 22.50 38.26 -22.19
C LYS A 124 21.67 39.50 -21.86
N GLN A 125 21.00 39.56 -20.70
CA GLN A 125 20.24 40.73 -20.29
C GLN A 125 21.13 41.95 -20.04
N GLN A 126 22.27 41.77 -19.37
CA GLN A 126 23.24 42.84 -19.15
C GLN A 126 23.78 43.39 -20.47
N LEU A 127 24.12 42.49 -21.43
CA LEU A 127 24.51 42.87 -22.77
C LEU A 127 23.36 43.55 -23.55
N GLY A 128 22.12 43.09 -23.38
CA GLY A 128 20.94 43.69 -23.99
C GLY A 128 20.70 45.12 -23.52
N VAL A 129 20.81 45.38 -22.20
CA VAL A 129 20.70 46.72 -21.62
C VAL A 129 21.84 47.62 -22.12
N GLN A 130 23.06 47.11 -22.19
CA GLN A 130 24.21 47.88 -22.67
C GLN A 130 24.12 48.17 -24.17
N ALA A 131 23.68 47.20 -24.98
CA ALA A 131 23.40 47.39 -26.40
C ALA A 131 22.27 48.40 -26.62
N LEU A 132 21.22 48.38 -25.79
CA LEU A 132 20.14 49.37 -25.82
C LEU A 132 20.65 50.78 -25.48
N SER A 133 21.52 50.91 -24.46
CA SER A 133 22.19 52.15 -24.08
C SER A 133 23.08 52.72 -25.21
N ILE A 134 23.84 51.84 -25.88
CA ILE A 134 24.66 52.22 -27.05
C ILE A 134 23.76 52.65 -28.23
N ALA A 135 22.67 51.94 -28.48
CA ALA A 135 21.72 52.30 -29.54
C ALA A 135 21.04 53.65 -29.27
N ASN A 136 20.69 53.96 -28.02
CA ASN A 136 20.04 55.22 -27.64
C ASN A 136 21.02 56.41 -27.62
N SER A 137 22.30 56.16 -27.32
CA SER A 137 23.35 57.20 -27.36
C SER A 137 23.88 57.50 -28.76
N SER A 138 23.87 56.51 -29.67
CA SER A 138 24.30 56.73 -31.08
C SER A 138 23.35 57.68 -31.83
N THR A 139 22.06 57.69 -31.49
CA THR A 139 21.09 58.63 -32.07
C THR A 139 21.37 60.08 -31.65
N SER A 140 21.90 60.28 -30.45
CA SER A 140 22.28 61.62 -29.94
C SER A 140 23.59 62.14 -30.56
N MET A 141 24.55 61.26 -30.84
CA MET A 141 25.78 61.61 -31.58
C MET A 141 25.47 62.06 -33.03
N LEU A 142 24.49 61.45 -33.68
CA LEU A 142 24.03 61.87 -35.00
C LEU A 142 23.38 63.27 -34.97
N LEU A 143 22.59 63.61 -33.95
CA LEU A 143 22.06 64.98 -33.80
C LEU A 143 23.15 66.02 -33.50
N GLY A 144 24.26 65.63 -32.85
CA GLY A 144 25.40 66.51 -32.61
C GLY A 144 26.22 66.84 -33.87
N LEU A 145 26.18 65.99 -34.90
CA LEU A 145 26.94 66.16 -36.14
C LEU A 145 26.30 67.15 -37.13
N PHE A 146 25.00 67.43 -36.95
CA PHE A 146 24.24 68.38 -37.77
C PHE A 146 23.97 69.71 -37.06
N ARG A 147 24.72 70.01 -35.98
CA ARG A 147 24.71 71.30 -35.28
C ARG A 147 26.01 72.06 -35.50
#